data_AF-A0A7X0JW95-F1
#
_entry.id   AF-A0A7X0JW95-F1
#
_cell.length_a   1.000
_cell.length_b   1.000
_cell.length_c   1.000
_cell.angle_alpha   90.00
_cell.angle_beta   90.00
_cell.angle_gamma   90.00
#
_symmetry.space_group_name_H-M   'P 1'
#
loop_
_entity.id
_entity.type
_entity.pdbx_description
1 polymer ?
#
loop_
_entity_poly.entity_id
_entity_poly.type
_entity_poly.pdbx_seq_one_letter_code
_entity_poly.pdbx_strand_id
1 'polypeptide(L)'
;MNSNSKKITLVSASVMALFLASSAQAIVGKSVSEEIVSFSDLDLHKVEGQKSLQRRLHSAAAKVCEKSEAINSRSVSRIAQSKRCYKEAIDTAMKKVKLAKR
;
A
#
# COMPACT_ATOMS: atom_id res chain seq x y z
N MET A 1 20.22 28.01 -61.23
CA MET A 1 19.17 28.29 -62.25
C MET A 1 18.09 27.21 -62.09
N ASN A 2 16.93 27.54 -61.51
CA ASN A 2 15.68 27.94 -62.20
C ASN A 2 15.21 26.80 -63.15
N SER A 3 14.05 26.14 -63.02
CA SER A 3 12.72 26.71 -62.79
C SER A 3 11.65 25.60 -62.64
N ASN A 4 10.65 25.89 -61.78
CA ASN A 4 9.21 25.63 -61.92
C ASN A 4 8.63 24.20 -61.97
N SER A 5 7.85 23.77 -60.97
CA SER A 5 6.48 24.18 -60.59
C SER A 5 5.39 23.43 -61.35
N LYS A 6 4.85 22.34 -60.76
CA LYS A 6 3.45 21.95 -60.93
C LYS A 6 2.90 21.47 -59.59
N LYS A 7 2.12 22.35 -58.95
CA LYS A 7 1.21 21.99 -57.86
C LYS A 7 0.15 21.05 -58.43
N ILE A 8 0.10 19.81 -57.94
CA ILE A 8 -1.11 18.98 -58.07
C ILE A 8 -1.42 18.48 -56.67
N THR A 9 -2.33 19.22 -56.05
CA THR A 9 -3.02 18.92 -54.81
C THR A 9 -3.88 17.67 -55.02
N LEU A 10 -3.63 16.60 -54.27
CA LEU A 10 -4.61 15.55 -54.03
C LEU A 10 -4.62 15.25 -52.53
N VAL A 11 -5.58 15.90 -51.86
CA VAL A 11 -5.96 15.63 -50.48
C VAL A 11 -6.61 14.25 -50.46
N SER A 12 -5.82 13.23 -50.10
CA SER A 12 -6.35 11.93 -49.68
C SER A 12 -6.46 11.94 -48.16
N ALA A 13 -7.68 12.17 -47.66
CA ALA A 13 -8.01 12.06 -46.26
C ALA A 13 -7.99 10.59 -45.82
N SER A 14 -6.80 10.06 -45.53
CA SER A 14 -6.64 8.79 -44.86
C SER A 14 -6.81 9.02 -43.35
N VAL A 15 -8.04 8.86 -42.87
CA VAL A 15 -8.39 8.83 -41.44
C VAL A 15 -7.70 7.62 -40.82
N MET A 16 -6.50 7.82 -40.29
CA MET A 16 -5.80 6.80 -39.52
C MET A 16 -6.00 7.10 -38.04
N ALA A 17 -7.10 6.59 -37.50
CA ALA A 17 -7.37 6.57 -36.07
C ALA A 17 -6.31 5.68 -35.40
N LEU A 18 -5.25 6.31 -34.89
CA LEU A 18 -4.31 5.67 -33.97
C LEU A 18 -5.02 5.44 -32.64
N PHE A 19 -5.73 4.32 -32.52
CA PHE A 19 -6.08 3.76 -31.22
C PHE A 19 -4.80 3.29 -30.55
N LEU A 20 -4.18 4.17 -29.76
CA LEU A 20 -3.18 3.77 -28.78
C LEU A 20 -3.90 2.94 -27.72
N ALA A 21 -3.84 1.61 -27.87
CA ALA A 21 -4.23 0.68 -26.83
C ALA A 21 -3.32 0.92 -25.61
N SER A 22 -3.80 1.76 -24.69
CA SER A 22 -3.18 1.93 -23.39
C SER A 22 -3.39 0.63 -22.62
N SER A 23 -2.38 -0.24 -22.61
CA SER A 23 -2.35 -1.39 -21.72
C SER A 23 -2.14 -0.89 -20.29
N ALA A 24 -3.25 -0.48 -19.66
CA ALA A 24 -3.34 -0.29 -18.23
C ALA A 24 -3.00 -1.63 -17.58
N GLN A 25 -1.72 -1.83 -17.28
CA GLN A 25 -1.30 -2.86 -16.35
C GLN A 25 -1.89 -2.44 -15.03
N ALA A 26 -3.02 -3.06 -14.67
CA ALA A 26 -3.49 -3.06 -13.31
C ALA A 26 -2.40 -3.77 -12.51
N ILE A 27 -1.51 -2.98 -11.91
CA ILE A 27 -0.66 -3.44 -10.82
C ILE A 27 -1.67 -3.90 -9.78
N VAL A 28 -1.90 -5.21 -9.70
CA VAL A 28 -2.52 -5.83 -8.54
C VAL A 28 -1.49 -5.67 -7.43
N GLY A 29 -1.36 -4.43 -6.95
CA GLY A 29 -0.58 -4.10 -5.79
C GLY A 29 -1.23 -4.88 -4.68
N LYS A 30 -0.53 -5.88 -4.15
CA LYS A 30 -0.90 -6.59 -2.94
C LYS A 30 -1.25 -5.52 -1.91
N SER A 31 -2.54 -5.32 -1.66
CA SER A 31 -3.02 -4.27 -0.78
C SER A 31 -2.44 -4.56 0.59
N VAL A 32 -1.42 -3.81 0.99
CA VAL A 32 -0.85 -3.90 2.32
C VAL A 32 -1.94 -3.39 3.25
N SER A 33 -2.48 -4.27 4.09
CA SER A 33 -3.48 -3.87 5.07
C SER A 33 -2.78 -2.99 6.10
N GLU A 34 -3.23 -1.75 6.26
CA GLU A 34 -2.71 -0.81 7.24
C GLU A 34 -3.82 -0.43 8.23
N GLU A 35 -3.44 -0.17 9.48
CA GLU A 35 -4.34 0.32 10.54
C GLU A 35 -3.68 1.51 11.24
N ILE A 36 -4.40 2.63 11.34
CA ILE A 36 -3.92 3.84 12.01
C ILE A 36 -4.27 3.77 13.49
N VAL A 37 -3.27 4.00 14.36
CA VAL A 37 -3.45 4.06 15.82
C VAL A 37 -3.14 5.47 16.31
N SER A 38 -4.17 6.18 16.77
CA SER A 38 -3.98 7.45 17.48
C SER A 38 -3.61 7.20 18.94
N PHE A 39 -2.69 8.02 19.44
CA PHE A 39 -2.20 7.99 20.81
C PHE A 39 -1.98 9.40 21.39
N SER A 40 -2.51 10.44 20.74
CA SER A 40 -2.41 11.82 21.22
C SER A 40 -3.11 12.06 22.55
N ASP A 41 -4.03 11.17 22.92
CA ASP A 41 -4.76 11.15 24.18
C ASP A 41 -3.99 10.46 25.32
N LEU A 42 -2.86 9.81 25.02
CA LEU A 42 -2.09 9.02 25.98
C LEU A 42 -0.85 9.78 26.48
N ASP A 43 -0.69 9.82 27.80
CA ASP A 43 0.57 10.24 28.43
C ASP A 43 1.59 9.10 28.40
N LEU A 44 2.46 9.11 27.39
CA LEU A 44 3.49 8.08 27.21
C LEU A 44 4.67 8.21 28.20
N HIS A 45 4.68 9.20 29.09
CA HIS A 45 5.63 9.27 30.21
C HIS A 45 5.16 8.44 31.41
N LYS A 46 3.88 8.03 31.43
CA LYS A 46 3.31 7.16 32.46
C LYS A 46 3.24 5.72 31.98
N VAL A 47 3.47 4.80 32.93
CA VAL A 47 3.37 3.35 32.69
C VAL A 47 1.99 2.98 32.12
N GLU A 48 0.92 3.56 32.63
CA GLU A 48 -0.45 3.25 32.16
C GLU A 48 -0.74 3.77 30.75
N GLY A 49 -0.15 4.90 30.35
CA GLY A 49 -0.23 5.39 28.97
C GLY A 49 0.54 4.49 28.00
N GLN A 50 1.73 4.03 28.40
CA GLN A 50 2.52 3.07 27.61
C GLN A 50 1.81 1.73 27.44
N LYS A 51 1.23 1.17 28.51
CA LYS A 51 0.42 -0.06 28.45
C LYS A 51 -0.80 0.11 27.55
N SER A 52 -1.46 1.26 27.61
CA SER A 52 -2.63 1.53 26.78
C SER A 52 -2.27 1.63 25.31
N LEU A 53 -1.16 2.29 24.97
CA LEU A 53 -0.61 2.29 23.61
C LEU A 53 -0.28 0.88 23.15
N GLN A 54 0.43 0.11 23.97
CA GLN A 54 0.79 -1.28 23.65
C GLN A 54 -0.45 -2.11 23.32
N ARG A 55 -1.51 -2.06 24.15
CA ARG A 55 -2.78 -2.75 23.88
C ARG A 55 -3.41 -2.33 22.54
N ARG A 56 -3.41 -1.03 22.22
CA ARG A 56 -3.93 -0.53 20.94
C ARG A 56 -3.15 -1.05 19.74
N LEU A 57 -1.82 -1.03 19.83
CA LEU A 57 -0.95 -1.58 18.78
C LEU A 57 -1.19 -3.09 18.58
N HIS A 58 -1.33 -3.84 19.67
CA HIS A 58 -1.66 -5.26 19.62
C HIS A 58 -3.01 -5.55 18.93
N SER A 59 -4.03 -4.74 19.22
CA SER A 59 -5.33 -4.84 18.55
C SER A 59 -5.23 -4.49 17.05
N ALA A 60 -4.50 -3.43 16.71
CA ALA A 60 -4.29 -3.03 15.33
C ALA A 60 -3.51 -4.08 14.52
N ALA A 61 -2.46 -4.65 15.10
CA ALA A 61 -1.68 -5.72 14.49
C ALA A 61 -2.54 -6.97 14.23
N ALA A 62 -3.46 -7.31 15.14
CA ALA A 62 -4.41 -8.40 14.92
C ALA A 62 -5.30 -8.12 13.70
N LYS A 63 -5.89 -6.91 13.61
CA LYS A 63 -6.72 -6.53 12.44
C LYS A 63 -5.98 -6.61 11.12
N VAL A 64 -4.70 -6.22 11.09
CA VAL A 64 -3.86 -6.27 9.89
C VAL A 64 -3.47 -7.70 9.51
N CYS A 65 -3.07 -8.51 10.50
CA CYS A 65 -2.52 -9.84 10.25
C CYS A 65 -3.58 -10.95 10.16
N GLU A 66 -4.73 -10.80 10.82
CA GLU A 66 -5.81 -11.80 10.84
C GLU A 66 -6.79 -11.65 9.67
N LYS A 67 -6.87 -10.46 9.04
CA LYS A 67 -7.61 -10.26 7.79
C LYS A 67 -7.11 -11.14 6.65
N SER A 68 -5.86 -11.59 6.73
CA SER A 68 -5.24 -12.50 5.78
C SER A 68 -5.62 -13.95 6.08
N GLU A 69 -6.88 -14.34 5.81
CA GLU A 69 -7.28 -15.74 5.56
C GLU A 69 -6.90 -16.76 6.67
N ALA A 70 -6.85 -16.34 7.94
CA ALA A 70 -6.21 -17.14 9.00
C ALA A 70 -7.13 -18.17 9.68
N ILE A 71 -8.45 -18.12 9.51
CA ILE A 71 -9.35 -18.82 10.43
C ILE A 71 -9.53 -20.32 10.07
N ASN A 72 -9.32 -20.73 8.81
CA ASN A 72 -9.72 -22.08 8.37
C ASN A 72 -8.58 -23.06 8.02
N SER A 73 -7.31 -22.64 8.01
CA SER A 73 -6.20 -23.58 7.70
C SER A 73 -5.32 -23.83 8.92
N ARG A 74 -5.36 -25.06 9.47
CA ARG A 74 -4.48 -25.55 10.55
C ARG A 74 -3.02 -25.78 10.10
N SER A 75 -2.53 -24.93 9.21
CA SER A 75 -1.17 -25.01 8.66
C SER A 75 -0.17 -24.38 9.63
N VAL A 76 0.82 -25.17 10.06
CA VAL A 76 1.95 -24.69 10.89
C VAL A 76 2.67 -23.51 10.22
N SER A 77 2.80 -23.54 8.89
CA SER A 77 3.43 -22.46 8.13
C SER A 77 2.63 -21.15 8.23
N ARG A 78 1.30 -21.20 8.19
CA ARG A 78 0.45 -20.00 8.36
C ARG A 78 0.51 -19.45 9.78
N ILE A 79 0.57 -20.30 10.80
CA ILE A 79 0.77 -19.87 12.19
C ILE A 79 2.11 -19.13 12.32
N ALA A 80 3.18 -19.69 11.74
CA ALA A 80 4.48 -19.04 11.74
C ALA A 80 4.47 -17.71 10.98
N GLN A 81 3.76 -17.63 9.86
CA GLN A 81 3.59 -16.39 9.09
C GLN A 81 2.80 -15.33 9.87
N SER A 82 1.70 -15.71 10.53
CA SER A 82 0.90 -14.80 11.36
C SER A 82 1.74 -14.23 12.52
N LYS A 83 2.52 -15.09 13.20
CA LYS A 83 3.45 -14.64 14.25
C LYS A 83 4.49 -13.64 13.73
N ARG A 84 5.05 -13.87 12.54
CA ARG A 84 6.00 -12.94 11.90
C ARG A 84 5.33 -11.62 11.57
N CYS A 85 4.15 -11.66 10.92
CA CYS A 85 3.37 -10.45 10.61
C CYS A 85 3.11 -9.63 11.86
N TYR A 86 2.66 -10.28 12.93
CA TYR A 86 2.34 -9.62 14.18
C TYR A 86 3.57 -8.92 14.79
N LYS A 87 4.71 -9.62 14.82
CA LYS A 87 5.98 -9.05 15.29
C LYS A 87 6.41 -7.86 14.44
N GLU A 88 6.41 -8.00 13.12
CA GLU A 88 6.82 -6.95 12.19
C GLU A 88 5.91 -5.71 12.29
N ALA A 89 4.60 -5.90 12.43
CA ALA A 89 3.64 -4.82 12.59
C ALA A 89 3.90 -4.02 13.87
N ILE A 90 4.11 -4.70 15.00
CA ILE A 90 4.41 -4.06 16.28
C ILE A 90 5.76 -3.35 16.24
N ASP A 91 6.82 -4.02 15.77
CA ASP A 91 8.16 -3.44 15.69
C ASP A 91 8.17 -2.18 14.81
N THR A 92 7.47 -2.22 13.67
CA THR A 92 7.32 -1.08 12.77
C THR A 92 6.56 0.06 13.43
N ALA A 93 5.44 -0.22 14.09
CA ALA A 93 4.64 0.80 14.77
C ALA A 93 5.43 1.45 15.92
N MET A 94 6.14 0.67 16.72
CA MET A 94 6.98 1.19 17.81
C MET A 94 8.11 2.08 17.29
N LYS A 95 8.69 1.75 16.13
CA LYS A 95 9.68 2.60 15.47
C LYS A 95 9.08 3.95 15.09
N LYS A 96 7.87 3.97 14.53
CA LYS A 96 7.14 5.21 14.20
C LYS A 96 6.79 6.03 15.44
N VAL A 97 6.35 5.39 16.53
CA VAL A 97 6.11 6.07 17.82
C VAL A 97 7.38 6.74 18.34
N LYS A 98 8.52 6.05 18.29
CA LYS A 98 9.81 6.62 18.73
C LYS A 98 10.22 7.85 17.90
N LEU A 99 9.90 7.85 16.61
CA LEU A 99 10.14 8.99 15.72
C LEU A 99 9.17 10.15 16.01
N ALA A 100 7.90 9.86 16.32
CA ALA A 100 6.88 10.87 16.62
C ALA A 100 7.04 11.54 18.00
N LYS A 101 7.82 10.95 18.92
CA LYS A 101 8.13 11.53 20.23
C LYS A 101 9.28 12.55 20.19
N ARG A 102 10.06 12.59 19.11
CA ARG A 102 11.16 13.56 18.94
C ARG A 102 10.61 14.89 18.47
#